data_AF-A0A257JB69-F1
#
_entry.id   AF-A0A257JB69-F1
#
_cell.length_a   1.000
_cell.length_b   1.000
_cell.length_c   1.000
_cell.angle_alpha   90.00
_cell.angle_beta   90.00
_cell.angle_gamma   90.00
#
_symmetry.space_group_name_H-M   'P 1'
#
loop_
_entity.id
_entity.type
_entity.pdbx_description
1 polymer ?
#
loop_
_entity_poly.entity_id
_entity_poly.type
_entity_poly.pdbx_seq_one_letter_code
_entity_poly.pdbx_strand_id
1 'polypeptide(L)'
;MIEKNAVKAHYYGTYYRTLDIVPASHQLDDIEIELTASPHGNAIQSEWAKRTLVCRWIEETGVDMEYDYILFDCPPATKIVSQNAIAASHGYIVPVVPEAVMERGAPHLAGMISSGIDARLKALAPFGQPRPMYVPVSELVGLVVTRIQTHGRAQSGYTDDHTRHLGSLRRRWGADLLEP
;
A
#
# COMPACT_ATOMS: atom_id res chain seq x y z
N MET A 1 -17.96 5.03 3.51
CA MET A 1 -18.02 4.41 4.86
C MET A 1 -17.78 2.92 4.64
N ILE A 2 -16.69 2.33 5.14
CA ILE A 2 -16.47 0.88 4.98
C ILE A 2 -17.50 0.18 5.86
N GLU A 3 -18.37 -0.65 5.25
CA GLU A 3 -19.44 -1.30 6.00
C GLU A 3 -18.87 -2.26 7.05
N LYS A 4 -19.55 -2.35 8.19
CA LYS A 4 -19.11 -3.18 9.32
C LYS A 4 -19.09 -4.69 9.02
N ASN A 5 -19.83 -5.12 7.99
CA ASN A 5 -19.92 -6.51 7.53
C ASN A 5 -19.24 -6.73 6.16
N ALA A 6 -18.42 -5.78 5.68
CA ALA A 6 -17.89 -5.81 4.32
C ALA A 6 -17.05 -7.05 3.99
N VAL A 7 -16.43 -7.67 5.01
CA VAL A 7 -15.56 -8.85 4.86
C VAL A 7 -16.35 -10.10 4.44
N LYS A 8 -17.60 -10.24 4.89
CA LYS A 8 -18.43 -11.45 4.66
C LYS A 8 -19.62 -11.20 3.72
N ALA A 9 -19.73 -9.99 3.18
CA ALA A 9 -20.95 -9.55 2.49
C ALA A 9 -21.17 -10.25 1.15
N HIS A 10 -20.13 -10.76 0.48
CA HIS A 10 -20.28 -11.48 -0.77
C HIS A 10 -19.60 -12.83 -0.68
N TYR A 11 -20.43 -13.88 -0.51
CA TYR A 11 -20.11 -15.26 -0.88
C TYR A 11 -19.87 -15.28 -2.40
N TYR A 12 -18.74 -14.76 -2.86
CA TYR A 12 -18.12 -15.22 -4.08
C TYR A 12 -17.67 -16.65 -3.76
N GLY A 13 -18.59 -17.59 -3.84
CA GLY A 13 -18.19 -18.98 -3.96
C GLY A 13 -17.13 -19.05 -5.06
N THR A 14 -16.08 -19.84 -4.83
CA THR A 14 -15.13 -20.39 -5.81
C THR A 14 -13.64 -20.02 -5.58
N TYR A 15 -12.82 -21.08 -5.59
CA TYR A 15 -11.34 -21.15 -5.63
C TYR A 15 -10.53 -21.08 -4.31
N TYR A 16 -10.75 -20.13 -3.40
CA TYR A 16 -9.90 -20.00 -2.20
C TYR A 16 -10.72 -19.98 -0.89
N ARG A 17 -10.44 -20.91 0.03
CA ARG A 17 -11.25 -21.12 1.27
C ARG A 17 -10.89 -20.17 2.42
N THR A 18 -9.72 -19.57 2.38
CA THR A 18 -9.13 -18.79 3.47
C THR A 18 -8.78 -17.37 3.03
N LEU A 19 -9.44 -16.90 1.97
CA LEU A 19 -9.25 -15.58 1.40
C LEU A 19 -10.61 -14.91 1.28
N ASP A 20 -10.79 -13.86 2.06
CA ASP A 20 -11.94 -12.98 1.96
C ASP A 20 -11.51 -11.64 1.36
N ILE A 21 -12.43 -10.98 0.67
CA ILE A 21 -12.15 -9.76 -0.09
C ILE A 21 -13.15 -8.69 0.33
N VAL A 22 -12.65 -7.52 0.69
CA VAL A 22 -13.45 -6.29 0.82
C VAL A 22 -13.42 -5.58 -0.52
N PRO A 23 -14.51 -5.61 -1.31
CA PRO A 23 -14.51 -5.04 -2.64
C PRO A 23 -14.45 -3.51 -2.59
N ALA A 24 -13.68 -2.92 -3.50
CA ALA A 24 -13.70 -1.49 -3.75
C ALA A 24 -14.90 -1.10 -4.64
N SER A 25 -15.26 0.18 -4.63
CA SER A 25 -16.27 0.78 -5.52
C SER A 25 -15.65 1.99 -6.23
N HIS A 26 -16.11 2.28 -7.44
CA HIS A 26 -15.71 3.49 -8.19
C HIS A 26 -16.01 4.79 -7.41
N GLN A 27 -16.95 4.75 -6.47
CA GLN A 27 -17.28 5.87 -5.59
C GLN A 27 -16.12 6.26 -4.65
N LEU A 28 -15.07 5.45 -4.54
CA LEU A 28 -13.92 5.76 -3.69
C LEU A 28 -13.17 7.01 -4.15
N ASP A 29 -13.15 7.28 -5.47
CA ASP A 29 -12.54 8.49 -6.02
C ASP A 29 -13.28 9.76 -5.57
N ASP A 30 -14.62 9.73 -5.56
CA ASP A 30 -15.45 10.85 -5.10
C ASP A 30 -15.28 11.08 -3.59
N ILE A 31 -15.28 9.98 -2.81
CA ILE A 31 -15.06 10.01 -1.36
C ILE A 31 -13.70 10.63 -1.03
N GLU A 32 -12.66 10.34 -1.81
CA GLU A 32 -11.35 10.92 -1.62
C GLU A 32 -11.34 12.45 -1.80
N ILE A 33 -12.06 12.94 -2.82
CA ILE A 33 -12.21 14.39 -3.07
C ILE A 33 -12.95 15.04 -1.90
N GLU A 34 -14.08 14.46 -1.49
CA GLU A 34 -14.88 14.95 -0.36
C GLU A 34 -14.08 14.99 0.95
N LEU A 35 -13.37 13.90 1.26
CA LEU A 35 -12.51 13.83 2.44
C LEU A 35 -11.45 14.93 2.43
N THR A 36 -10.90 15.29 1.27
CA THR A 36 -9.92 16.37 1.17
C THR A 36 -10.57 17.75 1.31
N ALA A 37 -11.77 17.93 0.77
CA ALA A 37 -12.48 19.21 0.72
C ALA A 37 -13.20 19.61 2.02
N SER A 38 -13.49 18.67 2.92
CA SER A 38 -14.31 18.95 4.12
C SER A 38 -13.50 19.00 5.41
N PRO A 39 -12.91 20.15 5.81
CA PRO A 39 -12.35 20.32 7.15
C PRO A 39 -13.47 20.31 8.19
N HIS A 40 -13.37 19.46 9.21
CA HIS A 40 -14.34 19.38 10.31
C HIS A 40 -13.65 19.73 11.64
N GLY A 41 -14.08 20.80 12.30
CA GLY A 41 -13.52 21.19 13.61
C GLY A 41 -12.05 21.59 13.54
N ASN A 42 -11.22 21.09 14.46
CA ASN A 42 -9.78 21.37 14.46
C ASN A 42 -9.10 20.72 13.25
N ALA A 43 -8.43 21.53 12.42
CA ALA A 43 -7.83 21.09 11.17
C ALA A 43 -6.83 19.93 11.33
N ILE A 44 -6.01 19.93 12.39
CA ILE A 44 -5.02 18.89 12.63
C ILE A 44 -5.70 17.56 12.99
N GLN A 45 -6.69 17.62 13.89
CA GLN A 45 -7.49 16.46 14.28
C GLN A 45 -8.28 15.89 13.11
N SER A 46 -8.85 16.76 12.28
CA SER A 46 -9.54 16.39 11.05
C SER A 46 -8.60 15.64 10.09
N GLU A 47 -7.38 16.16 9.89
CA GLU A 47 -6.41 15.53 8.98
C GLU A 47 -5.94 14.16 9.48
N TRP A 48 -5.78 13.99 10.79
CA TRP A 48 -5.52 12.70 11.42
C TRP A 48 -6.67 11.72 11.23
N ALA A 49 -7.89 12.14 11.57
CA ALA A 49 -9.07 11.28 11.50
C ALA A 49 -9.32 10.76 10.08
N LYS A 50 -9.14 11.60 9.06
CA LYS A 50 -9.32 11.22 7.65
C LYS A 50 -8.28 10.23 7.14
N ARG A 51 -7.07 10.21 7.73
CA ARG A 51 -5.96 9.33 7.34
C ARG A 51 -5.85 8.06 8.18
N THR A 52 -6.72 7.90 9.17
CA THR A 52 -6.76 6.74 10.07
C THR A 52 -8.13 6.07 10.08
N LEU A 53 -8.93 6.29 9.03
CA LEU A 53 -10.24 5.65 8.84
C LEU A 53 -10.12 4.13 8.72
N VAL A 54 -9.08 3.64 8.05
CA VAL A 54 -8.82 2.17 7.96
C VAL A 54 -8.41 1.61 9.31
N CYS A 55 -7.50 2.26 10.04
CA CYS A 55 -7.16 1.87 11.43
C CYS A 55 -8.42 1.76 12.28
N ARG A 56 -9.26 2.81 12.25
CA ARG A 56 -10.54 2.84 12.96
C ARG A 56 -11.47 1.69 12.56
N TRP A 57 -11.59 1.41 11.27
CA TRP A 57 -12.45 0.32 10.79
C TRP A 57 -11.96 -1.05 11.27
N ILE A 58 -10.65 -1.30 11.25
CA ILE A 58 -10.07 -2.53 11.80
C ILE A 58 -10.38 -2.63 13.30
N GLU A 59 -10.16 -1.55 14.06
CA GLU A 59 -10.48 -1.48 15.51
C GLU A 59 -11.96 -1.76 15.81
N GLU A 60 -12.88 -1.21 15.02
CA GLU A 60 -14.33 -1.34 15.24
C GLU A 60 -14.90 -2.70 14.79
N THR A 61 -14.22 -3.39 13.87
CA THR A 61 -14.64 -4.68 13.33
C THR A 61 -13.96 -5.86 14.01
N GLY A 62 -12.74 -5.67 14.53
CA GLY A 62 -11.92 -6.74 15.10
C GLY A 62 -11.38 -7.70 14.04
N VAL A 63 -11.31 -7.27 12.78
CA VAL A 63 -10.86 -8.13 11.65
C VAL A 63 -9.40 -8.58 11.81
N ASP A 64 -8.58 -7.81 12.53
CA ASP A 64 -7.20 -8.17 12.89
C ASP A 64 -7.12 -9.42 13.78
N MET A 65 -8.19 -9.77 14.50
CA MET A 65 -8.27 -11.01 15.27
C MET A 65 -8.79 -12.20 14.45
N GLU A 66 -9.36 -11.94 13.27
CA GLU A 66 -9.94 -12.98 12.40
C GLU A 66 -8.97 -13.45 11.30
N TYR A 67 -7.99 -12.62 10.93
CA TYR A 67 -7.06 -12.90 9.83
C TYR A 67 -5.60 -12.77 10.26
N ASP A 68 -4.77 -13.71 9.81
CA ASP A 68 -3.32 -13.67 10.02
C ASP A 68 -2.67 -12.51 9.24
N TYR A 69 -3.24 -12.15 8.09
CA TYR A 69 -2.71 -11.13 7.19
C TYR A 69 -3.85 -10.28 6.60
N ILE A 70 -3.61 -8.97 6.51
CA ILE A 70 -4.46 -8.01 5.81
C ILE A 70 -3.63 -7.37 4.70
N LEU A 71 -4.09 -7.47 3.46
CA LEU A 71 -3.40 -6.90 2.29
C LEU A 71 -4.22 -5.73 1.73
N PHE A 72 -3.56 -4.60 1.51
CA PHE A 72 -4.15 -3.45 0.84
C PHE A 72 -3.62 -3.36 -0.59
N ASP A 73 -4.50 -3.58 -1.57
CA ASP A 73 -4.22 -3.25 -2.96
C ASP A 73 -4.58 -1.79 -3.21
N CYS A 74 -3.57 -0.94 -3.36
CA CYS A 74 -3.75 0.49 -3.55
C CYS A 74 -3.23 0.91 -4.93
N PRO A 75 -3.90 1.85 -5.61
CA PRO A 75 -3.36 2.42 -6.84
C PRO A 75 -2.01 3.10 -6.57
N PRO A 76 -1.14 3.26 -7.57
CA PRO A 76 0.19 3.87 -7.44
C PRO A 76 0.08 5.40 -7.26
N ALA A 77 -0.56 5.84 -6.19
CA ALA A 77 -0.84 7.22 -5.84
C ALA A 77 -0.62 7.45 -4.34
N THR A 78 -0.27 8.67 -3.96
CA THR A 78 -0.05 9.09 -2.56
C THR A 78 -1.27 9.77 -1.96
N LYS A 79 -2.45 9.44 -2.48
CA LYS A 79 -3.75 10.02 -2.12
C LYS A 79 -4.21 9.55 -0.73
N ILE A 80 -5.31 10.11 -0.23
CA ILE A 80 -5.75 9.85 1.15
C ILE A 80 -6.06 8.38 1.40
N VAL A 81 -6.55 7.65 0.40
CA VAL A 81 -6.83 6.21 0.47
C VAL A 81 -5.53 5.43 0.72
N SER A 82 -4.50 5.65 -0.09
CA SER A 82 -3.19 5.02 0.09
C SER A 82 -2.54 5.40 1.41
N GLN A 83 -2.72 6.64 1.88
CA GLN A 83 -2.24 7.06 3.20
C GLN A 83 -2.94 6.32 4.34
N ASN A 84 -4.24 6.02 4.20
CA ASN A 84 -4.97 5.20 5.17
C ASN A 84 -4.44 3.76 5.21
N ALA A 85 -4.17 3.16 4.05
CA ALA A 85 -3.57 1.83 3.99
C ALA A 85 -2.20 1.80 4.66
N ILE A 86 -1.33 2.77 4.34
CA ILE A 86 0.01 2.90 4.93
C ILE A 86 -0.07 3.12 6.45
N ALA A 87 -1.01 3.95 6.92
CA ALA A 87 -1.20 4.18 8.36
C ALA A 87 -1.49 2.89 9.16
N ALA A 88 -2.10 1.87 8.52
CA ALA A 88 -2.44 0.59 9.13
C ALA A 88 -1.45 -0.55 8.78
N SER A 89 -0.38 -0.27 8.01
CA SER A 89 0.50 -1.29 7.46
C SER A 89 1.80 -1.42 8.24
N HIS A 90 2.17 -2.65 8.59
CA HIS A 90 3.49 -2.96 9.15
C HIS A 90 4.60 -2.84 8.09
N GLY A 91 4.28 -3.13 6.83
CA GLY A 91 5.19 -2.98 5.72
C GLY A 91 4.48 -2.94 4.38
N TYR A 92 5.24 -2.61 3.34
CA TYR A 92 4.75 -2.49 1.97
C TYR A 92 5.71 -3.16 0.98
N ILE A 93 5.15 -3.60 -0.14
CA ILE A 93 5.88 -4.18 -1.26
C ILE A 93 5.74 -3.25 -2.46
N VAL A 94 6.80 -3.09 -3.23
CA VAL A 94 6.78 -2.30 -4.47
C VAL A 94 6.91 -3.25 -5.67
N PRO A 95 5.84 -3.47 -6.45
CA PRO A 95 5.96 -4.23 -7.69
C PRO A 95 6.77 -3.43 -8.72
N VAL A 96 7.77 -4.06 -9.33
CA VAL A 96 8.63 -3.42 -10.34
C VAL A 96 8.71 -4.25 -11.61
N VAL A 97 8.62 -3.58 -12.76
CA VAL A 97 8.99 -4.15 -14.05
C VAL A 97 10.43 -3.72 -14.35
N PRO A 98 11.34 -4.61 -14.79
CA PRO A 98 12.72 -4.26 -15.12
C PRO A 98 12.84 -3.36 -16.37
N GLU A 99 12.43 -2.11 -16.25
CA GLU A 99 12.48 -1.07 -17.28
C GLU A 99 13.13 0.20 -16.72
N ALA A 100 13.67 1.04 -17.60
CA ALA A 100 14.39 2.27 -17.24
C ALA A 100 13.59 3.20 -16.29
N VAL A 101 12.26 3.22 -16.40
CA VAL A 101 11.39 4.04 -15.54
C VAL A 101 11.46 3.62 -14.07
N MET A 102 11.60 2.33 -13.79
CA MET A 102 11.55 1.80 -12.42
C MET A 102 12.83 2.08 -11.63
N GLU A 103 13.96 2.32 -12.31
CA GLU A 103 15.21 2.72 -11.66
C GLU A 103 15.10 4.06 -10.90
N ARG A 104 14.20 4.94 -11.35
CA ARG A 104 13.85 6.20 -10.66
C ARG A 104 12.52 6.12 -9.93
N GLY A 105 11.55 5.38 -10.48
CA GLY A 105 10.20 5.24 -9.92
C GLY A 105 10.17 4.57 -8.55
N ALA A 106 10.82 3.41 -8.41
CA ALA A 106 10.79 2.67 -7.15
C ALA A 106 11.44 3.45 -5.98
N PRO A 107 12.61 4.08 -6.14
CA PRO A 107 13.19 4.88 -5.06
C PRO A 107 12.39 6.13 -4.74
N HIS A 108 11.79 6.75 -5.75
CA HIS A 108 10.91 7.90 -5.55
C HIS A 108 9.68 7.51 -4.71
N LEU A 109 9.05 6.38 -5.02
CA LEU A 109 7.91 5.87 -4.26
C LEU A 109 8.28 5.53 -2.81
N ALA A 110 9.37 4.80 -2.60
CA ALA A 110 9.86 4.46 -1.26
C ALA A 110 10.18 5.73 -0.42
N GLY A 111 10.78 6.74 -1.07
CA GLY A 111 11.02 8.05 -0.46
C GLY A 111 9.73 8.81 -0.12
N MET A 112 8.72 8.79 -1.00
CA MET A 112 7.42 9.41 -0.75
C MET A 112 6.68 8.76 0.43
N ILE A 113 6.77 7.44 0.58
CA ILE A 113 6.15 6.73 1.72
C ILE A 113 6.87 7.11 3.02
N SER A 114 8.18 6.85 3.10
CA SER A 114 8.97 7.05 4.33
C SER A 114 9.08 8.52 4.76
N SER A 115 9.42 9.42 3.84
CA SER A 115 9.70 10.83 4.15
C SER A 115 8.49 11.74 3.94
N GLY A 116 7.45 11.25 3.27
CA GLY A 116 6.20 11.99 3.02
C GLY A 116 5.08 11.51 3.91
N ILE A 117 4.58 10.30 3.66
CA ILE A 117 3.38 9.76 4.33
C ILE A 117 3.66 9.48 5.81
N ASP A 118 4.65 8.64 6.12
CA ASP A 118 4.97 8.26 7.51
C ASP A 118 5.37 9.49 8.34
N ALA A 119 6.23 10.36 7.79
CA ALA A 119 6.63 11.60 8.46
C ALA A 119 5.43 12.50 8.80
N ARG A 120 4.47 12.64 7.87
CA ARG A 120 3.25 13.41 8.09
C ARG A 120 2.36 12.77 9.16
N LEU A 121 2.14 11.45 9.08
CA LEU A 121 1.31 10.73 10.05
C LEU A 121 1.89 10.81 11.46
N LYS A 122 3.21 10.63 11.61
CA LYS A 122 3.92 10.81 12.89
C LYS A 122 3.75 12.22 13.46
N ALA A 123 3.79 13.25 12.61
CA ALA A 123 3.59 14.63 13.05
C ALA A 123 2.14 14.92 13.49
N LEU A 124 1.16 14.23 12.90
CA LEU A 124 -0.26 14.38 13.24
C LEU A 124 -0.65 13.58 14.49
N ALA A 125 -0.03 12.42 14.73
CA ALA A 125 -0.42 11.47 15.77
C ALA A 125 -0.56 12.07 17.19
N PRO A 126 0.34 12.96 17.68
CA PRO A 126 0.22 13.53 19.03
C PRO A 126 -1.02 14.40 19.24
N PHE A 127 -1.61 14.91 18.17
CA PHE A 127 -2.78 15.79 18.20
C PHE A 127 -4.08 15.05 17.87
N GLY A 128 -3.97 13.81 17.42
CA GLY A 128 -5.08 12.96 17.02
C GLY A 128 -5.64 12.11 18.15
N GLN A 129 -6.78 11.47 17.89
CA GLN A 129 -7.27 10.39 18.76
C GLN A 129 -6.31 9.19 18.65
N PRO A 130 -5.85 8.59 19.76
CA PRO A 130 -5.00 7.40 19.72
C PRO A 130 -5.68 6.26 18.94
N ARG A 131 -4.88 5.57 18.11
CA ARG A 131 -5.30 4.45 17.26
C ARG A 131 -4.37 3.26 17.52
N PRO A 132 -4.82 2.19 18.19
CA PRO A 132 -4.01 0.99 18.38
C PRO A 132 -3.51 0.36 17.08
N MET A 133 -4.30 0.47 16.00
CA MET A 133 -3.95 -0.08 14.68
C MET A 133 -3.08 0.86 13.83
N TYR A 134 -2.64 2.00 14.38
CA TYR A 134 -1.71 2.89 13.68
C TYR A 134 -0.27 2.39 13.81
N VAL A 135 0.40 2.21 12.67
CA VAL A 135 1.82 1.88 12.58
C VAL A 135 2.62 3.15 12.23
N PRO A 136 3.57 3.59 13.07
CA PRO A 136 4.31 4.82 12.80
C PRO A 136 5.28 4.74 11.63
N VAL A 137 5.79 3.56 11.29
CA VAL A 137 6.76 3.35 10.21
C VAL A 137 6.34 2.12 9.42
N SER A 138 6.12 2.32 8.13
CA SER A 138 5.91 1.21 7.21
C SER A 138 7.26 0.73 6.67
N GLU A 139 7.61 -0.52 6.93
CA GLU A 139 8.85 -1.11 6.41
C GLU A 139 8.74 -1.44 4.92
N LEU A 140 9.78 -1.16 4.13
CA LEU A 140 9.86 -1.71 2.77
C LEU A 140 10.22 -3.19 2.89
N VAL A 141 9.23 -4.06 2.67
CA VAL A 141 9.42 -5.52 2.73
C VAL A 141 10.21 -6.03 1.52
N GLY A 142 10.02 -5.39 0.36
CA GLY A 142 10.81 -5.69 -0.82
C GLY A 142 10.26 -5.10 -2.11
N LEU A 143 11.10 -5.14 -3.14
CA LEU A 143 10.74 -4.86 -4.52
C LEU A 143 10.48 -6.20 -5.21
N VAL A 144 9.24 -6.45 -5.59
CA VAL A 144 8.88 -7.70 -6.27
C VAL A 144 8.96 -7.50 -7.78
N VAL A 145 9.85 -8.25 -8.43
CA VAL A 145 9.97 -8.24 -9.88
C VAL A 145 8.72 -8.87 -10.51
N THR A 146 8.08 -8.14 -11.41
CA THR A 146 6.86 -8.57 -12.10
C THR A 146 7.01 -8.42 -13.61
N ARG A 147 6.19 -9.17 -14.37
CA ARG A 147 6.10 -9.07 -15.83
C ARG A 147 7.45 -9.20 -16.55
N ILE A 148 8.34 -10.05 -16.04
CA ILE A 148 9.65 -10.28 -16.65
C ILE A 148 9.48 -10.95 -18.03
N GLN A 149 10.19 -10.45 -19.04
CA GLN A 149 10.13 -10.97 -20.41
C GLN A 149 11.35 -11.84 -20.69
N THR A 150 11.10 -13.05 -21.17
CA THR A 150 12.15 -14.01 -21.53
C THR A 150 12.56 -13.88 -23.00
N HIS A 151 13.81 -14.23 -23.31
CA HIS A 151 14.28 -14.26 -24.69
C HIS A 151 15.14 -15.50 -24.96
N GLY A 152 14.50 -16.56 -25.48
CA GLY A 152 15.13 -17.75 -26.06
C GLY A 152 16.50 -18.14 -25.50
N ARG A 153 17.54 -17.98 -26.32
CA ARG A 153 18.94 -18.39 -26.01
C ARG A 153 19.76 -17.30 -25.32
N ALA A 154 19.14 -16.23 -24.81
CA ALA A 154 19.86 -15.20 -24.07
C ALA A 154 20.53 -15.82 -22.83
N GLN A 155 21.78 -15.42 -22.55
CA GLN A 155 22.54 -15.96 -21.42
C GLN A 155 21.83 -15.72 -20.07
N SER A 156 21.13 -14.60 -19.94
CA SER A 156 20.33 -14.25 -18.76
C SER A 156 18.95 -14.92 -18.73
N GLY A 157 18.49 -15.49 -19.85
CA GLY A 157 17.11 -15.94 -20.04
C GLY A 157 16.11 -14.81 -20.32
N TYR A 158 16.53 -13.54 -20.26
CA TYR A 158 15.66 -12.35 -20.42
C TYR A 158 16.01 -11.53 -21.66
N THR A 159 15.12 -10.63 -22.06
CA THR A 159 15.43 -9.62 -23.08
C THR A 159 16.64 -8.77 -22.64
N ASP A 160 17.36 -8.18 -23.59
CA ASP A 160 18.52 -7.32 -23.30
C ASP A 160 18.14 -6.16 -22.37
N ASP A 161 16.94 -5.60 -22.57
CA ASP A 161 16.41 -4.49 -21.78
C ASP A 161 16.17 -4.91 -20.33
N HIS A 162 15.44 -6.01 -20.12
CA HIS A 162 15.17 -6.53 -18.78
C HIS A 162 16.44 -7.01 -18.08
N THR A 163 17.39 -7.60 -18.81
CA THR A 163 18.70 -8.00 -18.27
C THR A 163 19.45 -6.80 -17.71
N ARG A 164 19.50 -5.71 -18.48
CA ARG A 164 20.19 -4.47 -18.09
C ARG A 164 19.53 -3.84 -16.86
N HIS A 165 18.22 -3.64 -16.91
CA HIS A 165 17.48 -2.92 -15.88
C HIS A 165 17.36 -3.74 -14.59
N LEU A 166 17.21 -5.07 -14.67
CA LEU A 166 17.28 -5.95 -13.51
C LEU A 166 18.65 -5.88 -12.85
N GLY A 167 19.73 -5.83 -13.64
CA GLY A 167 21.08 -5.62 -13.12
C GLY A 167 21.24 -4.27 -12.39
N SER A 168 20.60 -3.21 -12.89
CA SER A 168 20.58 -1.89 -12.24
C SER A 168 19.81 -1.93 -10.92
N LEU A 169 18.62 -2.53 -10.92
CA LEU A 169 17.81 -2.72 -9.72
C LEU A 169 18.54 -3.55 -8.66
N ARG A 170 19.17 -4.69 -9.04
CA ARG A 170 19.95 -5.52 -8.12
C ARG A 170 21.09 -4.73 -7.45
N ARG A 171 21.83 -3.93 -8.22
CA ARG A 171 22.93 -3.11 -7.65
C ARG A 171 22.44 -2.10 -6.63
N ARG A 172 21.23 -1.56 -6.80
CA ARG A 172 20.67 -0.55 -5.91
C ARG A 172 20.01 -1.15 -4.67
N TRP A 173 19.22 -2.20 -4.84
CA TRP A 173 18.31 -2.73 -3.82
C TRP A 173 18.84 -3.99 -3.13
N GLY A 174 19.84 -4.66 -3.70
CA GLY A 174 20.48 -5.80 -3.06
C GLY A 174 19.48 -6.86 -2.61
N ALA A 175 19.45 -7.14 -1.31
CA ALA A 175 18.55 -8.13 -0.71
C ALA A 175 17.07 -7.72 -0.72
N ASP A 176 16.76 -6.43 -0.87
CA ASP A 176 15.38 -5.95 -0.93
C ASP A 176 14.73 -6.27 -2.28
N LEU A 177 15.50 -6.61 -3.31
CA LEU A 177 14.95 -7.02 -4.61
C LEU A 177 14.62 -8.52 -4.58
N LEU A 178 13.33 -8.83 -4.59
CA LEU A 178 12.82 -10.20 -4.64
C LEU A 178 12.78 -10.66 -6.10
N GLU A 179 13.54 -11.71 -6.37
CA GLU A 179 13.66 -12.30 -7.70
C GLU A 179 12.45 -13.16 -8.06
N PRO A 180 12.10 -13.23 -9.36
CA PRO A 180 10.99 -14.06 -9.82
C PRO A 180 11.30 -15.56 -9.83
#